data_AF-A0AA42I5U2-F1
#
_entry.id   AF-A0AA42I5U2-F1
#
_cell.length_a   1.000
_cell.length_b   1.000
_cell.length_c   1.000
_cell.angle_alpha   90.00
_cell.angle_beta   90.00
_cell.angle_gamma   90.00
#
_symmetry.space_group_name_H-M   'P 1'
#
loop_
_entity.id
_entity.type
_entity.pdbx_description
1 polymer ?
#
loop_
_entity_poly.entity_id
_entity_poly.type
_entity_poly.pdbx_seq_one_letter_code
_entity_poly.pdbx_strand_id
1 'polypeptide(L)'
;MNKMHVTFSVIIGLIVGGILGAIGYSKTAARYDVMTTACVMVNQAVEHQILTTEQVKQLGELTGQSLKKDYASVASKFKFSEKNLANASEGSNCSQFVVGVNSAK
;
A
#
# COMPACT_ATOMS: atom_id res chain seq x y z
N MET A 1 -22.40 7.78 -41.43
CA MET A 1 -21.47 7.28 -40.39
C MET A 1 -21.35 5.77 -40.57
N ASN A 2 -20.18 5.25 -40.96
CA ASN A 2 -20.04 3.81 -41.29
C ASN A 2 -20.01 2.96 -40.01
N LYS A 3 -20.70 1.81 -39.98
CA LYS A 3 -20.77 0.89 -38.81
C LYS A 3 -19.39 0.48 -38.29
N MET A 4 -18.41 0.44 -39.20
CA MET A 4 -17.02 0.13 -38.91
C MET A 4 -16.36 1.16 -37.96
N HIS A 5 -16.65 2.46 -38.12
CA HIS A 5 -16.08 3.50 -37.25
C HIS A 5 -16.66 3.47 -35.84
N VAL A 6 -17.96 3.19 -35.70
CA VAL A 6 -18.61 3.08 -34.39
C VAL A 6 -18.04 1.90 -33.61
N THR A 7 -17.89 0.74 -34.27
CA THR A 7 -17.32 -0.47 -33.64
C THR A 7 -15.87 -0.24 -33.20
N PHE A 8 -15.07 0.42 -34.04
CA PHE A 8 -13.67 0.72 -33.72
C PHE A 8 -13.54 1.68 -32.53
N SER A 9 -14.37 2.73 -32.47
CA SER A 9 -14.39 3.65 -31.34
C SER A 9 -14.79 2.99 -30.02
N VAL A 10 -15.74 2.04 -30.05
CA VAL A 10 -16.13 1.27 -28.86
C VAL A 10 -14.99 0.38 -28.36
N ILE A 11 -14.29 -0.30 -29.26
CA ILE A 11 -13.15 -1.16 -28.89
C ILE A 11 -12.02 -0.32 -28.27
N ILE A 12 -11.69 0.84 -28.86
CA ILE A 12 -10.68 1.75 -28.30
C ILE A 12 -11.13 2.27 -26.94
N GLY A 13 -12.39 2.67 -26.80
CA GLY A 13 -12.96 3.12 -25.52
C GLY A 13 -12.87 2.06 -24.42
N LEU A 14 -13.16 0.80 -24.74
CA LEU A 14 -13.03 -0.33 -23.82
C LEU A 14 -11.58 -0.61 -23.41
N ILE A 15 -10.65 -0.57 -24.36
CA ILE A 15 -9.22 -0.79 -24.07
C ILE A 15 -8.69 0.34 -23.18
N VAL A 16 -8.94 1.60 -23.54
CA VAL A 16 -8.47 2.77 -22.77
C VAL A 16 -9.14 2.82 -21.40
N GLY A 17 -10.46 2.63 -21.34
CA GLY A 17 -11.21 2.57 -20.09
C GLY A 17 -10.77 1.42 -19.19
N GLY A 18 -10.52 0.24 -19.76
CA GLY A 18 -10.01 -0.93 -19.04
C GLY A 18 -8.61 -0.72 -18.46
N ILE A 19 -7.69 -0.14 -19.24
CA ILE A 19 -6.33 0.17 -18.77
C ILE A 19 -6.37 1.21 -17.64
N LEU A 20 -7.10 2.31 -17.83
CA LEU A 20 -7.22 3.35 -16.80
C LEU A 20 -7.90 2.84 -15.53
N GLY A 21 -8.95 2.02 -15.67
CA GLY A 21 -9.64 1.37 -14.56
C GLY A 21 -8.72 0.42 -13.77
N ALA A 22 -7.94 -0.41 -14.46
CA ALA A 22 -7.00 -1.33 -13.82
C ALA A 22 -5.87 -0.60 -13.07
N ILE A 23 -5.35 0.49 -13.65
CA ILE A 23 -4.34 1.33 -13.01
C ILE A 23 -4.93 2.05 -11.78
N GLY A 24 -6.19 2.52 -11.85
CA GLY A 24 -6.87 3.13 -10.72
C GLY A 24 -7.13 2.16 -9.57
N TYR A 25 -7.58 0.94 -9.86
CA TYR A 25 -7.85 -0.08 -8.85
C TYR A 25 -6.56 -0.53 -8.13
N SER A 26 -5.51 -0.81 -8.91
CA SER A 26 -4.22 -1.26 -8.36
C SER A 26 -3.54 -0.23 -7.46
N LYS A 27 -3.75 1.07 -7.71
CA LYS A 27 -3.17 2.14 -6.89
C LYS A 27 -3.91 2.42 -5.60
N THR A 28 -5.23 2.21 -5.58
CA THR A 28 -6.07 2.69 -4.47
C THR A 28 -6.58 1.55 -3.60
N ALA A 29 -7.38 0.63 -4.14
CA ALA A 29 -7.97 -0.46 -3.35
C ALA A 29 -6.90 -1.42 -2.82
N ALA A 30 -6.02 -1.90 -3.71
CA ALA A 30 -4.97 -2.84 -3.32
C ALA A 30 -3.93 -2.25 -2.34
N ARG A 31 -3.85 -0.91 -2.24
CA ARG A 31 -3.04 -0.22 -1.24
C ARG A 31 -3.74 -0.20 0.13
N TYR A 32 -5.05 0.07 0.16
CA TYR A 32 -5.84 0.03 1.38
C TYR A 32 -5.91 -1.38 1.98
N ASP A 33 -6.10 -2.41 1.16
CA ASP A 33 -6.23 -3.79 1.65
C ASP A 33 -4.93 -4.28 2.31
N VAL A 34 -3.80 -4.03 1.66
CA VAL A 34 -2.48 -4.40 2.18
C VAL A 34 -2.18 -3.64 3.46
N MET A 35 -2.51 -2.35 3.52
CA MET A 35 -2.29 -1.53 4.72
C MET A 35 -3.16 -2.00 5.88
N THR A 36 -4.45 -2.21 5.63
CA THR A 36 -5.41 -2.66 6.64
C THR A 36 -4.98 -4.01 7.20
N THR A 37 -4.58 -4.94 6.33
CA THR A 37 -4.10 -6.27 6.74
C THR A 37 -2.87 -6.15 7.63
N ALA A 38 -1.85 -5.37 7.22
CA ALA A 38 -0.65 -5.15 8.02
C ALA A 38 -0.97 -4.54 9.40
N CYS A 39 -1.84 -3.53 9.43
CA CYS A 39 -2.21 -2.85 10.68
C CYS A 39 -3.03 -3.74 11.62
N VAL A 40 -3.94 -4.56 11.09
CA VAL A 40 -4.66 -5.57 11.90
C VAL A 40 -3.67 -6.57 12.49
N MET A 41 -2.76 -7.13 11.70
CA MET A 41 -1.77 -8.10 12.19
C MET A 41 -0.88 -7.51 13.29
N VAL A 42 -0.38 -6.28 13.09
CA VAL A 42 0.47 -5.60 14.07
C VAL A 42 -0.31 -5.29 15.36
N ASN A 43 -1.54 -4.79 15.24
CA ASN A 43 -2.37 -4.51 16.41
C ASN A 43 -2.66 -5.78 17.20
N GLN A 44 -3.03 -6.87 16.52
CA GLN A 44 -3.26 -8.17 17.16
C GLN A 44 -1.98 -8.70 17.82
N ALA A 45 -0.82 -8.54 17.19
CA ALA A 45 0.45 -8.94 17.79
C ALA A 45 0.75 -8.16 19.08
N VAL A 46 0.46 -6.85 19.12
CA VAL A 46 0.64 -6.05 20.35
C VAL A 46 -0.40 -6.39 21.41
N GLU A 47 -1.67 -6.50 21.03
CA GLU A 47 -2.80 -6.83 21.91
C GLU A 47 -2.58 -8.17 22.62
N HIS A 48 -2.04 -9.16 21.92
CA HIS A 48 -1.71 -10.48 22.45
C HIS A 48 -0.28 -10.60 23.01
N GLN A 49 0.42 -9.48 23.23
CA GLN A 49 1.76 -9.44 23.82
C GLN A 49 2.83 -10.24 23.05
N ILE A 50 2.60 -10.48 21.76
CA ILE A 50 3.60 -11.08 20.84
C ILE A 50 4.71 -10.07 20.54
N LEU A 51 4.35 -8.78 20.43
CA LEU A 51 5.26 -7.68 20.20
C LEU A 51 5.00 -6.54 21.19
N THR A 52 6.05 -5.83 21.59
CA THR A 52 5.88 -4.53 22.26
C THR A 52 5.67 -3.41 21.24
N THR A 53 5.11 -2.29 21.70
CA THR A 53 4.95 -1.05 20.93
C THR A 53 6.24 -0.58 20.26
N GLU A 54 7.37 -0.70 20.94
CA GLU A 54 8.69 -0.31 20.43
C GLU A 54 9.17 -1.25 19.33
N GLN A 55 8.93 -2.56 19.50
CA GLN A 55 9.31 -3.58 18.52
C GLN A 55 8.54 -3.43 17.20
N VAL A 56 7.35 -2.83 17.22
CA VAL A 56 6.54 -2.61 16.01
C VAL A 56 7.25 -1.75 14.97
N LYS A 57 7.91 -0.66 15.39
CA LYS A 57 8.65 0.21 14.46
C LYS A 57 9.83 -0.54 13.84
N GLN A 58 10.57 -1.29 14.65
CA GLN A 58 11.70 -2.10 14.18
C GLN A 58 11.23 -3.20 13.21
N LEU A 59 10.11 -3.86 13.51
CA LEU A 59 9.49 -4.82 12.59
C LEU A 59 9.11 -4.15 11.27
N GLY A 60 8.60 -2.92 11.33
CA GLY A 60 8.34 -2.10 10.15
C GLY A 60 9.58 -1.88 9.30
N GLU A 61 10.71 -1.48 9.92
CA GLU A 61 11.98 -1.27 9.21
C GLU A 61 12.48 -2.55 8.54
N LEU A 62 12.48 -3.68 9.26
CA LEU A 62 12.87 -4.98 8.71
C LEU A 62 11.96 -5.41 7.55
N THR A 63 10.66 -5.25 7.73
CA THR A 63 9.67 -5.55 6.69
C THR A 63 9.89 -4.66 5.47
N GLY A 64 10.14 -3.36 5.66
CA GLY A 64 10.44 -2.42 4.58
C GLY A 64 11.68 -2.82 3.79
N GLN A 65 12.75 -3.27 4.45
CA GLN A 65 13.96 -3.75 3.79
C GLN A 65 13.67 -4.99 2.92
N SER A 66 12.99 -6.00 3.48
CA SER A 66 12.60 -7.21 2.73
C SER A 66 11.66 -6.90 1.57
N LEU A 67 10.66 -6.04 1.77
CA LEU A 67 9.73 -5.65 0.71
C LEU A 67 10.44 -4.90 -0.42
N LYS A 68 11.34 -3.97 -0.11
CA LYS A 68 12.10 -3.24 -1.15
C LYS A 68 12.99 -4.17 -1.97
N LYS A 69 13.60 -5.16 -1.32
CA LYS A 69 14.52 -6.11 -1.95
C LYS A 69 13.79 -7.12 -2.82
N ASP A 70 12.77 -7.77 -2.28
CA ASP A 70 12.18 -8.98 -2.87
C ASP A 70 10.77 -8.73 -3.45
N TYR A 71 10.10 -7.64 -3.06
CA TYR A 71 8.68 -7.38 -3.37
C TYR A 71 8.40 -5.90 -3.71
N ALA A 72 9.20 -5.30 -4.60
CA ALA A 72 9.15 -3.85 -4.88
C ALA A 72 7.75 -3.31 -5.25
N SER A 73 6.93 -4.12 -5.95
CA SER A 73 5.54 -3.77 -6.29
C SER A 73 4.66 -3.62 -5.04
N VAL A 74 4.87 -4.45 -4.01
CA VAL A 74 4.18 -4.37 -2.72
C VAL A 74 4.75 -3.22 -1.89
N ALA A 75 6.08 -3.04 -1.88
CA ALA A 75 6.74 -1.93 -1.19
C ALA A 75 6.17 -0.57 -1.63
N SER A 76 5.88 -0.41 -2.94
CA SER A 76 5.31 0.83 -3.49
C SER A 76 3.95 1.21 -2.89
N LYS A 77 3.18 0.23 -2.39
CA LYS A 77 1.88 0.45 -1.74
C LYS A 77 2.04 1.07 -0.35
N PHE A 78 3.16 0.83 0.32
CA PHE A 78 3.47 1.42 1.63
C PHE A 78 4.14 2.79 1.52
N LYS A 79 4.40 3.33 0.33
CA LYS A 79 5.12 4.59 0.15
C LYS A 79 4.27 5.79 0.55
N PHE A 80 4.60 6.46 1.66
CA PHE A 80 4.00 7.73 2.08
C PHE A 80 4.94 8.92 1.82
N SER A 81 4.36 10.11 1.69
CA SER A 81 5.16 11.34 1.69
C SER A 81 5.66 11.60 3.12
N GLU A 82 6.81 12.27 3.23
CA GLU A 82 7.38 12.65 4.54
C GLU A 82 6.40 13.49 5.36
N LYS A 83 5.63 14.37 4.72
CA LYS A 83 4.57 15.15 5.38
C LYS A 83 3.48 14.28 6.02
N ASN A 84 3.12 13.17 5.38
CA ASN A 84 2.12 12.24 5.91
C ASN A 84 2.69 11.39 7.04
N LEU A 85 3.99 11.07 6.99
CA LEU A 85 4.70 10.34 8.05
C LEU A 85 4.96 11.22 9.28
N ALA A 86 5.19 12.52 9.11
CA ALA A 86 5.36 13.46 10.21
C ALA A 86 4.09 13.65 11.05
N ASN A 87 2.91 13.40 10.46
CA ASN A 87 1.63 13.42 11.15
C ASN A 87 1.21 12.04 11.69
N ALA A 88 2.10 11.04 11.62
CA ALA A 88 1.82 9.71 12.13
C ALA A 88 1.64 9.76 13.65
N SER A 89 0.57 9.14 14.15
CA SER A 89 0.32 9.09 15.58
C SER A 89 1.36 8.22 16.30
N GLU A 90 2.02 8.78 17.32
CA GLU A 90 2.97 8.05 18.17
C GLU A 90 2.29 6.94 18.97
N GLY A 91 1.02 7.11 19.34
CA GLY A 91 0.24 6.12 20.08
C GLY A 91 -0.40 5.01 19.23
N SER A 92 -0.21 5.01 17.91
CA SER A 92 -0.80 4.02 16.99
C SER A 92 0.26 3.03 16.52
N ASN A 93 0.11 1.75 16.88
CA ASN A 93 1.02 0.69 16.45
C ASN A 93 1.11 0.61 14.91
N CYS A 94 -0.03 0.68 14.24
CA CYS A 94 -0.11 0.74 12.77
C CYS A 94 0.70 1.92 12.21
N SER A 95 0.58 3.10 12.80
CA SER A 95 1.32 4.28 12.35
C SER A 95 2.83 4.12 12.55
N GLN A 96 3.27 3.58 13.69
CA GLN A 96 4.69 3.31 13.95
C GLN A 96 5.27 2.23 13.03
N PHE A 97 4.50 1.19 12.72
CA PHE A 97 4.87 0.18 11.73
C PHE A 97 5.10 0.81 10.35
N VAL A 98 4.16 1.64 9.89
CA VAL A 98 4.25 2.31 8.58
C VAL A 98 5.42 3.28 8.52
N VAL A 99 5.68 4.02 9.60
CA VAL A 99 6.89 4.85 9.72
C VAL A 99 8.13 3.98 9.54
N GLY A 100 8.24 2.87 10.27
CA GLY A 100 9.36 1.94 10.13
C GLY A 100 9.55 1.44 8.69
N VAL A 101 8.47 1.01 8.03
CA VAL A 101 8.51 0.55 6.62
C VAL A 101 9.07 1.63 5.68
N ASN A 102 8.75 2.90 5.93
CA ASN A 102 9.24 4.02 5.12
C ASN A 102 10.63 4.52 5.55
N SER A 103 11.08 4.21 6.77
CA SER A 103 12.42 4.49 7.27
C SER A 103 13.47 3.45 6.85
N ALA A 104 13.04 2.27 6.40
CA ALA A 104 13.93 1.28 5.78
C ALA A 104 14.77 1.94 4.68
N LYS A 105 16.08 1.74 4.68
CA LYS A 105 16.97 2.27 3.63
C LYS A 105 16.92 1.35 2.41
#